data_AF-A0A1I8ABI1-F1
#
_entry.id   AF-A0A1I8ABI1-F1
#
_cell.length_a   1.000
_cell.length_b   1.000
_cell.length_c   1.000
_cell.angle_alpha   90.00
_cell.angle_beta   90.00
_cell.angle_gamma   90.00
#
_symmetry.space_group_name_H-M   'P 1'
#
loop_
_entity.id
_entity.type
_entity.pdbx_description
1 polymer ?
#
loop_
_entity_poly.entity_id
_entity_poly.type
_entity_poly.pdbx_seq_one_letter_code
_entity_poly.pdbx_strand_id
1 'polypeptide(L)'
;MEITRRLANGELAEVLGPKLVETDTLFRSLRIAEQARSMVARQDRQSPAWLALQAYLEGVNAWQDSHPRPVEFDVLGITPRPFTAEDTLSIAGFMAYSFAAAFRTEPLLTYVRDHLGK
;
A
#
# COMPACT_ATOMS: atom_id res chain seq x y z
N MET A 1 9.49 -0.92 5.86
CA MET A 1 8.14 -0.83 5.25
C MET A 1 8.16 -0.48 3.76
N GLU A 2 9.32 -0.42 3.09
CA GLU A 2 9.44 0.03 1.70
C GLU A 2 8.61 -0.80 0.70
N ILE A 3 8.81 -2.12 0.72
CA ILE A 3 8.15 -3.04 -0.22
C ILE A 3 6.63 -2.99 -0.04
N THR A 4 6.13 -2.91 1.19
CA THR A 4 4.70 -2.87 1.47
C THR A 4 4.04 -1.58 1.00
N ARG A 5 4.68 -0.40 1.16
CA ARG A 5 4.12 0.85 0.61
C ARG A 5 4.07 0.80 -0.92
N ARG A 6 5.09 0.25 -1.57
CA ARG A 6 5.13 0.10 -3.04
C ARG A 6 4.05 -0.83 -3.53
N LEU A 7 3.86 -1.97 -2.88
CA LEU A 7 2.76 -2.88 -3.19
C LEU A 7 1.40 -2.19 -3.09
N ALA A 8 1.14 -1.51 -1.96
CA ALA A 8 -0.14 -0.83 -1.73
C ALA A 8 -0.41 0.30 -2.76
N ASN A 9 0.62 0.98 -3.24
CA ASN A 9 0.52 2.06 -4.22
C ASN A 9 0.59 1.58 -5.68
N GLY A 10 0.83 0.28 -5.92
CA GLY A 10 1.07 -0.26 -7.25
C GLY A 10 2.36 0.27 -7.91
N GLU A 11 3.45 0.29 -7.16
CA GLU A 11 4.79 0.78 -7.54
C GLU A 11 5.87 -0.31 -7.36
N LEU A 12 5.48 -1.59 -7.27
CA LEU A 12 6.38 -2.68 -6.96
C LEU A 12 7.23 -3.11 -8.17
N ALA A 13 6.67 -3.02 -9.37
CA ALA A 13 7.37 -3.31 -10.61
C ALA A 13 8.52 -2.33 -10.90
N GLU A 14 8.50 -1.13 -10.30
CA GLU A 14 9.59 -0.14 -10.41
C GLU A 14 10.91 -0.67 -9.85
N VAL A 15 10.87 -1.57 -8.87
CA VAL A 15 12.05 -2.04 -8.13
C VAL A 15 12.29 -3.54 -8.28
N LEU A 16 11.24 -4.33 -8.54
CA LEU A 16 11.34 -5.79 -8.74
C LEU A 16 11.12 -6.23 -10.20
N GLY A 17 10.86 -5.28 -11.10
CA GLY A 17 10.84 -5.51 -12.54
C GLY A 17 9.48 -5.88 -13.13
N PRO A 18 9.43 -6.12 -14.46
CA PRO A 18 8.21 -6.12 -15.26
C PRO A 18 7.24 -7.28 -14.95
N LYS A 19 7.71 -8.33 -14.27
CA LYS A 19 6.85 -9.46 -13.87
C LYS A 19 5.74 -9.06 -12.90
N LEU A 20 5.84 -7.89 -12.27
CA LEU A 20 4.87 -7.41 -11.30
C LEU A 20 3.92 -6.33 -11.84
N VAL A 21 3.96 -6.02 -13.15
CA VAL A 21 3.07 -5.00 -13.75
C VAL A 21 1.60 -5.35 -13.56
N GLU A 22 1.22 -6.63 -13.68
CA GLU A 22 -0.17 -7.05 -13.44
C GLU A 22 -0.59 -6.83 -11.98
N THR A 23 0.33 -7.06 -11.03
CA THR A 23 0.10 -6.79 -9.61
C THR A 23 -0.10 -5.30 -9.37
N ASP A 24 0.80 -4.47 -9.89
CA ASP A 24 0.69 -3.01 -9.78
C ASP A 24 -0.61 -2.50 -10.42
N THR A 25 -0.98 -3.05 -11.57
CA THR A 25 -2.24 -2.72 -12.27
C THR A 25 -3.44 -3.03 -11.39
N LEU A 26 -3.49 -4.23 -10.79
CA LEU A 26 -4.56 -4.59 -9.85
C LEU A 26 -4.67 -3.60 -8.70
N PHE A 27 -3.55 -3.28 -8.02
CA PHE A 27 -3.56 -2.37 -6.88
C PHE A 27 -3.96 -0.94 -7.26
N ARG A 28 -3.57 -0.47 -8.44
CA ARG A 28 -4.05 0.81 -8.98
C ARG A 28 -5.53 0.78 -9.35
N SER A 29 -6.04 -0.34 -9.88
CA SER A 29 -7.47 -0.52 -10.15
C SER A 29 -8.32 -0.55 -8.88
N LEU A 30 -7.77 -1.04 -7.76
CA LEU A 30 -8.43 -0.98 -6.45
C LEU A 30 -8.46 0.45 -5.85
N ARG A 31 -7.70 1.39 -6.41
CA ARG A 31 -7.66 2.81 -6.02
C ARG A 31 -7.35 3.05 -4.54
N ILE A 32 -6.58 2.14 -3.92
CA ILE A 32 -6.20 2.22 -2.49
C ILE A 32 -5.45 3.52 -2.19
N ALA A 33 -4.45 3.87 -3.00
CA ALA A 33 -3.66 5.09 -2.81
C ALA A 33 -4.50 6.38 -2.97
N GLU A 34 -5.43 6.39 -3.92
CA GLU A 34 -6.32 7.54 -4.11
C GLU A 34 -7.27 7.74 -2.92
N GLN A 35 -7.80 6.63 -2.39
CA GLN A 35 -8.64 6.67 -1.21
C GLN A 35 -7.85 7.09 0.03
N ALA A 36 -6.62 6.60 0.21
CA ALA A 36 -5.73 7.03 1.28
C ALA A 36 -5.49 8.54 1.26
N ARG A 37 -5.20 9.13 0.09
CA ARG A 37 -5.06 10.58 -0.08
C ARG A 37 -6.33 11.33 0.31
N SER A 38 -7.49 10.84 -0.14
CA SER A 38 -8.79 11.44 0.19
C SER A 38 -9.09 11.37 1.70
N MET A 39 -8.71 10.28 2.37
CA MET A 39 -8.85 10.13 3.82
C MET A 39 -7.95 11.10 4.58
N VAL A 40 -6.67 11.21 4.21
CA VAL A 40 -5.74 12.18 4.81
C VAL A 40 -6.24 13.62 4.64
N ALA A 41 -6.78 13.95 3.47
CA ALA A 41 -7.31 15.28 3.19
C ALA A 41 -8.51 15.66 4.09
N ARG A 42 -9.32 14.68 4.49
CA ARG A 42 -10.52 14.86 5.33
C ARG A 42 -10.26 14.70 6.83
N GLN A 43 -9.05 14.30 7.21
CA GLN A 43 -8.73 13.99 8.59
C GLN A 43 -8.66 15.24 9.47
N ASP A 44 -9.25 15.18 10.65
CA ASP A 44 -9.07 16.20 11.68
C ASP A 44 -7.62 16.17 12.21
N ARG A 45 -6.90 17.26 11.95
CA ARG A 45 -5.48 17.42 12.29
C ARG A 45 -5.22 17.63 13.78
N GLN A 46 -6.26 17.84 14.58
CA GLN A 46 -6.17 17.95 16.05
C GLN A 46 -6.63 16.68 16.77
N SER A 47 -7.16 15.70 16.02
CA SER A 47 -7.61 14.44 16.63
C SER A 47 -6.43 13.69 17.28
N PRO A 48 -6.63 13.03 18.44
CA PRO A 48 -5.58 12.25 19.09
C PRO A 48 -4.96 11.18 18.18
N ALA A 49 -5.77 10.56 17.31
CA ALA A 49 -5.31 9.57 16.35
C ALA A 49 -4.38 10.19 15.28
N TRP A 50 -4.69 11.39 14.78
CA TRP A 50 -3.83 12.07 13.83
C TRP A 50 -2.49 12.47 14.45
N LEU A 51 -2.52 13.05 15.65
CA LEU A 51 -1.31 13.45 16.37
C LEU A 51 -0.41 12.23 16.66
N ALA A 52 -1.00 11.10 17.09
CA ALA A 52 -0.26 9.85 17.28
C ALA A 52 0.37 9.34 15.97
N LEU A 53 -0.36 9.41 14.85
CA LEU A 53 0.18 9.03 13.54
C LEU A 53 1.36 9.92 13.12
N GLN A 54 1.27 11.23 13.31
CA GLN A 54 2.37 12.14 12.99
C GLN A 54 3.60 11.85 13.84
N ALA A 55 3.44 11.68 15.16
CA ALA A 55 4.55 11.33 16.06
C ALA A 55 5.21 10.00 15.69
N TYR A 56 4.41 8.99 15.28
CA TYR A 56 4.94 7.73 14.76
C TYR A 56 5.77 7.94 13.49
N LEU A 57 5.26 8.70 12.52
CA LEU A 57 5.96 8.98 11.26
C LEU A 57 7.23 9.80 11.48
N GLU A 58 7.22 10.76 12.40
CA GLU A 58 8.43 11.51 12.81
C GLU A 58 9.51 10.56 13.31
N GLY A 59 9.17 9.60 14.18
CA GLY A 59 10.12 8.60 14.65
C GLY A 59 10.67 7.70 13.54
N VAL A 60 9.80 7.22 12.64
CA VAL A 60 10.21 6.39 11.50
C VAL A 60 11.16 7.15 10.56
N ASN A 61 10.82 8.38 10.23
CA ASN A 61 11.61 9.21 9.32
C ASN A 61 12.93 9.65 9.98
N ALA A 62 12.92 10.03 11.26
CA ALA A 62 14.14 10.35 11.99
C ALA A 62 15.11 9.17 12.04
N TRP A 63 14.61 7.94 12.21
CA TRP A 63 15.44 6.75 12.14
C TRP A 63 16.01 6.54 10.73
N GLN A 64 15.16 6.66 9.70
CA GLN A 64 15.57 6.51 8.29
C GLN A 64 16.68 7.49 7.88
N ASP A 65 16.62 8.74 8.36
CA ASP A 65 17.58 9.79 7.99
C ASP A 65 18.93 9.66 8.72
N SER A 66 18.93 9.05 9.91
CA SER A 66 20.12 9.00 10.79
C SER A 66 20.85 7.65 10.79
N HIS A 67 20.26 6.62 10.17
CA HIS A 67 20.80 5.26 10.20
C HIS A 67 21.17 4.75 8.80
N PRO A 68 22.15 3.83 8.70
CA PRO A 68 22.48 3.21 7.44
C PRO A 68 21.28 2.45 6.88
N ARG A 69 21.11 2.52 5.56
CA ARG A 69 20.03 1.83 4.85
C ARG A 69 20.33 0.32 4.80
N PRO A 70 19.30 -0.53 4.85
CA PRO A 70 19.45 -1.96 4.57
C PRO A 70 20.03 -2.21 3.18
N VAL A 71 20.76 -3.32 3.01
CA VAL A 71 21.47 -3.68 1.77
C VAL A 71 20.54 -3.79 0.56
N GLU A 72 19.27 -4.12 0.80
CA GLU A 72 18.24 -4.23 -0.22
C GLU A 72 18.03 -2.91 -0.97
N PHE A 73 18.25 -1.76 -0.33
CA PHE A 73 18.15 -0.46 -1.00
C PHE A 73 19.24 -0.29 -2.06
N ASP A 74 20.47 -0.71 -1.76
CA ASP A 74 21.58 -0.59 -2.70
C ASP A 74 21.48 -1.64 -3.82
N VAL A 75 21.12 -2.88 -3.47
CA VAL A 75 20.94 -3.98 -4.44
C VAL A 75 19.82 -3.70 -5.43
N LEU A 76 18.71 -3.13 -4.97
CA LEU A 76 17.54 -2.82 -5.80
C LEU A 76 17.58 -1.39 -6.38
N GLY A 77 18.62 -0.59 -6.10
CA GLY A 77 18.72 0.79 -6.57
C GLY A 77 17.62 1.72 -6.05
N ILE A 78 17.09 1.44 -4.85
CA ILE A 78 15.97 2.19 -4.26
C ILE A 78 16.51 3.49 -3.66
N THR A 79 16.00 4.62 -4.15
CA THR A 79 16.20 5.91 -3.49
C THR A 79 15.20 6.03 -2.34
N PRO A 80 15.65 6.22 -1.07
CA PRO A 80 14.75 6.37 0.06
C PRO A 80 13.93 7.64 -0.07
N ARG A 81 12.66 7.56 0.33
CA ARG A 81 11.75 8.70 0.48
C ARG A 81 11.05 8.64 1.83
N PRO A 82 10.75 9.79 2.48
CA PRO A 82 10.06 9.81 3.76
C PRO A 82 8.73 9.06 3.71
N PHE A 83 8.36 8.45 4.83
CA PHE A 83 7.02 7.87 5.02
C PHE A 83 6.01 8.96 5.34
N THR A 84 4.85 8.84 4.71
CA THR A 84 3.72 9.78 4.85
C THR A 84 2.51 9.10 5.47
N ALA A 85 1.54 9.90 5.91
CA ALA A 85 0.24 9.37 6.35
C ALA A 85 -0.50 8.63 5.22
N GLU A 86 -0.32 9.07 3.97
CA GLU A 86 -0.89 8.38 2.80
C GLU A 86 -0.31 6.97 2.66
N ASP A 87 1.00 6.79 2.88
CA ASP A 87 1.63 5.46 2.87
C ASP A 87 1.04 4.56 3.97
N THR A 88 0.85 5.09 5.19
CA THR A 88 0.27 4.32 6.29
C THR A 88 -1.16 3.86 5.98
N LEU A 89 -2.01 4.76 5.47
CA LEU A 89 -3.39 4.42 5.12
C LEU A 89 -3.46 3.49 3.90
N SER A 90 -2.53 3.64 2.94
CA SER A 90 -2.44 2.72 1.79
C SER A 90 -2.06 1.31 2.24
N ILE A 91 -1.09 1.18 3.15
CA ILE A 91 -0.72 -0.11 3.74
C ILE A 91 -1.91 -0.71 4.50
N ALA A 92 -2.68 0.09 5.24
CA ALA A 92 -3.91 -0.38 5.89
C ALA A 92 -4.94 -0.88 4.87
N GLY A 93 -5.11 -0.19 3.75
CA GLY A 93 -5.96 -0.65 2.63
C GLY A 93 -5.50 -1.97 2.03
N PHE A 94 -4.18 -2.15 1.84
CA PHE A 94 -3.62 -3.44 1.42
C PHE A 94 -3.89 -4.55 2.44
N MET A 95 -3.70 -4.28 3.73
CA MET A 95 -4.01 -5.25 4.79
C MET A 95 -5.49 -5.65 4.76
N ALA A 96 -6.40 -4.69 4.60
CA ALA A 96 -7.82 -4.98 4.45
C ALA A 96 -8.12 -5.86 3.23
N TYR A 97 -7.52 -5.56 2.07
CA TYR A 97 -7.62 -6.40 0.86
C TYR A 97 -7.11 -7.82 1.09
N SER A 98 -6.03 -8.00 1.87
CA SER A 98 -5.44 -9.32 2.14
C SER A 98 -6.41 -10.28 2.86
N PHE A 99 -7.37 -9.74 3.62
CA PHE A 99 -8.42 -10.50 4.28
C PHE A 99 -9.69 -10.67 3.43
N ALA A 100 -9.80 -9.98 2.29
CA ALA A 100 -10.97 -10.00 1.42
C ALA A 100 -10.96 -11.21 0.47
N ALA A 101 -11.05 -12.42 1.02
CA ALA A 101 -11.06 -13.67 0.25
C ALA A 101 -12.13 -13.71 -0.85
N ALA A 102 -13.27 -13.06 -0.60
CA ALA A 102 -14.40 -12.93 -1.53
C ALA A 102 -14.00 -12.42 -2.92
N PHE A 103 -13.07 -11.45 -3.02
CA PHE A 103 -12.66 -10.91 -4.32
C PHE A 103 -12.00 -11.95 -5.24
N ARG A 104 -11.48 -13.04 -4.69
CA ARG A 104 -10.88 -14.13 -5.48
C ARG A 104 -11.87 -15.24 -5.78
N THR A 105 -12.81 -15.49 -4.88
CA THR A 105 -13.70 -16.65 -4.94
C THR A 105 -15.05 -16.32 -5.57
N GLU A 106 -15.63 -15.17 -5.26
CA GLU A 106 -16.97 -14.80 -5.72
C GLU A 106 -17.06 -14.62 -7.24
N PRO A 107 -16.14 -13.94 -7.95
CA PRO A 107 -16.25 -13.80 -9.40
C PRO A 107 -16.33 -15.14 -10.14
N LEU A 108 -15.55 -16.13 -9.68
CA LEU A 108 -15.58 -17.48 -10.23
C LEU A 108 -16.92 -18.18 -9.92
N LEU A 109 -17.38 -18.11 -8.67
CA LEU A 109 -18.65 -18.73 -8.27
C LEU A 109 -19.85 -18.08 -8.98
N THR A 110 -19.83 -16.76 -9.17
CA THR A 110 -20.81 -16.02 -9.96
C THR A 110 -20.79 -16.48 -11.42
N TYR A 111 -19.61 -16.58 -12.04
CA TYR A 111 -19.48 -17.08 -13.40
C TYR A 111 -20.07 -18.50 -13.55
N VAL A 112 -19.73 -19.40 -12.63
CA VAL A 112 -20.28 -20.76 -12.60
C VAL A 112 -21.80 -20.73 -12.48
N ARG A 113 -22.36 -19.99 -11.52
CA ARG A 113 -23.81 -19.86 -11.35
C ARG A 113 -24.51 -19.37 -12.62
N ASP A 114 -23.96 -18.33 -13.24
CA ASP A 114 -24.64 -17.61 -14.34
C ASP A 114 -24.49 -18.30 -15.71
N HIS A 115 -23.41 -19.06 -15.92
CA HIS A 115 -23.10 -19.63 -17.24
C HIS A 115 -23.10 -21.16 -17.27
N LEU A 116 -22.88 -21.82 -16.13
CA LEU A 116 -22.68 -23.27 -16.04
C LEU A 116 -23.66 -23.96 -15.08
N GLY A 117 -24.28 -23.20 -14.17
CA GLY A 117 -25.34 -23.65 -13.29
C GLY A 117 -26.62 -23.86 -14.08
N LYS A 118 -27.15 -25.07 -14.04
CA LYS A 118 -28.49 -25.36 -14.57
C LYS A 118 -29.56 -24.76 -13.67
#